data_AF-A0A954XUM0-F1
#
_entry.id   AF-A0A954XUM0-F1
#
_cell.length_a   1.000
_cell.length_b   1.000
_cell.length_c   1.000
_cell.angle_alpha   90.00
_cell.angle_beta   90.00
_cell.angle_gamma   90.00
#
_symmetry.space_group_name_H-M   'P 1'
#
loop_
_entity.id
_entity.type
_entity.pdbx_description
1 polymer ?
#
loop_
_entity_poly.entity_id
_entity_poly.type
_entity_poly.pdbx_seq_one_letter_code
_entity_poly.pdbx_strand_id
1 'polypeptide(L)' 'IFLQGVEDRVVPPEQADAMVEALRRRGLPVGYLLFDGEQHGFRQADNIKRALDAELYFYGSVLLKVPLRF' A
#
# COMPACT_ATOMS: atom_id res chain seq x y z
N ILE A 1 -1.01 4.13 -4.35
CA ILE A 1 -0.73 2.84 -3.67
C ILE A 1 -1.41 2.88 -2.30
N PHE A 2 -1.93 1.77 -1.80
CA PHE A 2 -2.54 1.64 -0.47
C PHE A 2 -1.74 0.62 0.35
N LEU A 3 -1.43 0.98 1.59
CA LEU A 3 -0.69 0.16 2.54
C LEU A 3 -1.53 0.13 3.82
N GLN A 4 -2.03 -1.05 4.20
CA GLN A 4 -3.06 -1.17 5.24
C GLN A 4 -2.73 -2.29 6.22
N GLY A 5 -2.83 -2.00 7.52
CA GLY A 5 -2.77 -3.02 8.56
C GLY A 5 -4.13 -3.73 8.67
N VAL A 6 -4.13 -5.06 8.73
CA VAL A 6 -5.36 -5.87 8.82
C VAL A 6 -6.11 -5.63 10.14
N GLU A 7 -5.40 -5.30 11.21
CA GLU A 7 -5.96 -5.08 12.54
C GLU A 7 -6.15 -3.59 12.86
N ASP A 8 -6.08 -2.69 11.87
CA ASP A 8 -6.29 -1.25 12.09
C ASP A 8 -7.74 -0.97 12.49
N ARG A 9 -7.93 -0.47 13.71
CA ARG A 9 -9.25 -0.08 14.24
C ARG A 9 -9.49 1.43 14.18
N VAL A 10 -8.46 2.22 13.89
CA VAL A 10 -8.54 3.69 13.75
C VAL A 10 -9.03 4.02 12.35
N VAL A 11 -8.43 3.39 11.34
CA VAL A 11 -8.86 3.45 9.93
C VAL A 11 -9.06 2.01 9.44
N PRO A 12 -10.29 1.46 9.56
CA PRO A 12 -10.58 0.08 9.19
C PRO A 12 -10.25 -0.25 7.72
N PRO A 13 -9.78 -1.48 7.41
CA PRO A 13 -9.39 -1.90 6.06
C PRO A 13 -10.49 -1.70 5.00
N GLU A 14 -11.76 -1.79 5.39
CA GLU A 14 -12.90 -1.62 4.48
C GLU A 14 -12.92 -0.25 3.81
N GLN A 15 -12.32 0.78 4.44
CA GLN A 15 -12.16 2.09 3.83
C GLN A 15 -11.19 2.05 2.64
N ALA A 16 -10.03 1.39 2.83
CA ALA A 16 -9.06 1.19 1.76
C ALA A 16 -9.64 0.30 0.65
N ASP A 17 -10.34 -0.78 1.00
CA ASP A 17 -11.02 -1.66 0.06
C ASP A 17 -11.99 -0.90 -0.85
N ALA A 18 -12.84 -0.05 -0.26
CA ALA A 18 -13.82 0.74 -1.01
C ALA A 18 -13.14 1.67 -2.04
N MET A 19 -12.03 2.31 -1.65
CA MET A 19 -11.26 3.19 -2.55
C MET A 19 -10.55 2.40 -3.65
N VAL A 20 -9.92 1.27 -3.30
CA VAL A 20 -9.24 0.39 -4.27
C VAL A 20 -10.22 -0.13 -5.30
N GLU A 21 -11.39 -0.61 -4.87
CA GLU A 21 -12.43 -1.10 -5.76
C GLU A 21 -12.99 0.01 -6.66
N ALA A 22 -13.15 1.23 -6.16
CA ALA A 22 -13.56 2.37 -6.98
C ALA A 22 -12.53 2.70 -8.07
N LEU A 23 -11.23 2.62 -7.77
CA LEU A 23 -10.16 2.84 -8.74
C LEU A 23 -10.09 1.72 -9.78
N ARG A 24 -10.22 0.46 -9.33
CA ARG A 24 -10.26 -0.73 -10.22
C ARG A 24 -11.41 -0.65 -11.21
N ARG A 25 -12.63 -0.31 -10.76
CA ARG A 25 -13.79 -0.14 -11.65
C ARG A 25 -13.60 0.94 -12.71
N ARG A 26 -12.75 1.94 -12.44
CA ARG A 26 -12.39 3.00 -13.38
C ARG A 26 -11.22 2.64 -14.29
N GLY A 27 -10.65 1.44 -14.17
CA GLY A 27 -9.48 1.00 -14.93
C GLY A 27 -8.20 1.76 -14.58
N LEU A 28 -8.14 2.40 -13.41
CA LEU A 28 -6.96 3.13 -12.97
C LEU A 28 -5.98 2.18 -12.28
N PRO A 29 -4.66 2.27 -12.58
CA PRO A 29 -3.65 1.49 -11.88
C PRO A 29 -3.70 1.76 -10.38
N VAL A 30 -3.83 0.70 -9.58
CA VAL A 30 -3.85 0.77 -8.12
C VAL A 30 -3.09 -0.41 -7.52
N GLY A 31 -2.12 -0.10 -6.65
CA GLY A 31 -1.46 -1.09 -5.80
C GLY A 31 -2.10 -1.10 -4.42
N TYR A 32 -2.29 -2.29 -3.85
CA TYR A 32 -2.87 -2.48 -2.52
C TYR A 32 -2.14 -3.62 -1.79
N LEU A 33 -1.53 -3.31 -0.65
CA LEU A 33 -0.86 -4.27 0.22
C LEU A 33 -1.51 -4.25 1.60
N LEU A 34 -1.97 -5.43 2.02
CA LEU A 34 -2.44 -5.70 3.37
C LEU A 34 -1.33 -6.37 4.17
N PHE A 35 -1.17 -5.94 5.43
CA PHE A 35 -0.15 -6.42 6.34
C PHE A 35 -0.80 -7.10 7.55
N ASP A 36 -0.66 -8.43 7.61
CA ASP A 36 -1.15 -9.24 8.73
C ASP A 36 -0.38 -8.92 10.02
N GLY A 37 -1.11 -8.91 11.14
CA GLY A 37 -0.55 -8.58 12.45
C GLY A 37 -0.16 -7.12 12.63
N GLU A 38 -0.59 -6.22 11.73
CA GLU A 38 -0.38 -4.77 11.83
C GLU A 38 -1.69 -4.02 12.08
N GLN A 39 -1.59 -2.95 12.87
CA GLN A 39 -2.71 -2.07 13.23
C GLN A 39 -2.54 -0.69 12.54
N HIS A 40 -2.97 0.39 13.20
CA HIS A 40 -2.69 1.75 12.77
C HIS A 40 -1.20 2.09 12.95
N GLY A 41 -0.48 2.14 11.84
CA GLY A 41 0.97 2.29 11.82
C GLY A 41 1.69 0.94 11.99
N PHE A 42 2.67 0.68 11.13
CA PHE A 42 3.40 -0.59 11.10
C PHE A 42 4.49 -0.65 12.17
N ARG A 43 4.64 -1.81 12.82
CA ARG A 43 5.64 -2.04 13.88
C ARG A 43 6.61 -3.17 13.57
N GLN A 44 6.22 -4.19 12.80
CA GLN A 44 7.11 -5.29 12.46
C GLN A 44 8.11 -4.80 11.41
N ALA A 45 9.41 -5.03 11.66
CA ALA A 45 10.48 -4.50 10.81
C ALA A 45 10.34 -4.97 9.34
N ASP A 46 9.94 -6.22 9.13
CA ASP A 46 9.76 -6.79 7.79
C ASP A 46 8.61 -6.11 7.03
N ASN A 47 7.52 -5.78 7.73
CA ASN A 47 6.38 -5.07 7.14
C ASN A 47 6.73 -3.61 6.82
N ILE A 48 7.46 -2.93 7.72
CA ILE A 48 7.96 -1.57 7.48
C ILE A 48 8.87 -1.55 6.24
N LYS A 49 9.84 -2.47 6.16
CA LYS A 49 10.72 -2.58 4.99
C LYS A 49 9.92 -2.79 3.72
N ARG A 50 8.99 -3.75 3.72
CA ARG A 50 8.16 -4.06 2.55
C ARG A 50 7.27 -2.89 2.13
N ALA A 51 6.72 -2.14 3.09
CA ALA A 51 5.95 -0.93 2.84
C ALA A 51 6.79 0.15 2.15
N LEU A 52 7.99 0.42 2.67
CA LEU A 52 8.94 1.39 2.11
C LEU A 52 9.42 0.98 0.71
N ASP A 53 9.74 -0.30 0.50
CA ASP A 53 10.14 -0.82 -0.81
C ASP A 53 9.02 -0.65 -1.85
N ALA A 54 7.77 -0.94 -1.46
CA ALA A 54 6.61 -0.79 -2.33
C ALA A 54 6.30 0.67 -2.65
N GLU A 55 6.46 1.56 -1.66
CA GLU A 55 6.32 3.00 -1.84
C GLU A 55 7.41 3.55 -2.78
N LEU A 56 8.68 3.18 -2.58
CA LEU A 56 9.79 3.54 -3.45
C LEU A 56 9.56 3.04 -4.88
N TYR A 57 9.09 1.79 -5.03
CA TYR A 57 8.74 1.25 -6.34
C TYR A 57 7.64 2.05 -7.02
N PHE A 58 6.59 2.46 -6.28
CA PHE A 58 5.53 3.30 -6.80
C PHE A 58 6.08 4.66 -7.27
N TYR A 59 6.92 5.30 -6.48
CA TYR A 59 7.54 6.57 -6.87
C TYR A 59 8.42 6.41 -8.11
N GLY A 60 9.30 5.42 -8.15
CA GLY A 60 10.19 5.20 -9.29
C GLY A 60 9.42 4.81 -10.55
N SER A 61 8.57 3.80 -10.47
CA SER A 61 7.98 3.16 -11.66
C SER A 61 6.71 3.82 -12.16
N VAL A 62 5.86 4.33 -11.26
CA VAL A 62 4.54 4.86 -11.61
C VAL A 62 4.54 6.38 -11.68
N LEU A 63 5.10 7.05 -10.67
CA LEU A 63 5.08 8.51 -10.57
C LEU A 63 6.16 9.16 -11.44
N LEU A 64 7.43 8.86 -11.15
CA LEU A 64 8.59 9.50 -11.77
C LEU A 64 9.03 8.82 -13.07
N LYS A 65 8.62 7.56 -13.28
CA LYS A 65 9.00 6.72 -14.43
C LYS A 65 10.52 6.62 -14.63
N VAL A 66 11.25 6.58 -13.53
CA VAL A 66 12.71 6.39 -13.51
C VAL A 66 13.05 4.92 -13.26
N PRO A 67 14.04 4.36 -13.98
CA PRO A 67 14.46 2.98 -13.75
C PRO A 67 15.13 2.87 -12.38
N LEU A 68 14.55 2.06 -11.49
CA LEU A 68 15.17 1.68 -10.23
C LEU A 68 16.24 0.62 -10.50
N ARG A 69 17.39 0.74 -9.84
CA ARG A 69 18.49 -0.23 -9.87
C ARG A 69 18.72 -0.70 -8.44
N PHE A 70 18.73 -2.02 -8.25
CA PHE A 70 18.90 -2.68 -6.97
C PHE A 70 20.06 -3.67 -7.06
#